data_AF-B7PDV8-F1
#
_entry.id   AF-B7PDV8-F1
#
_cell.length_a   1.000
_cell.length_b   1.000
_cell.length_c   1.000
_cell.angle_alpha   90.00
_cell.angle_beta   90.00
_cell.angle_gamma   90.00
#
_symmetry.space_group_name_H-M   'P 1'
#
loop_
_entity.id
_entity.type
_entity.pdbx_description
1 polymer ?
#
loop_
_entity_poly.entity_id
_entity_poly.type
_entity_poly.pdbx_seq_one_letter_code
_entity_poly.pdbx_strand_id
1 'polypeptide(L)' 'MLLNEDAVLYVDADTLFLGPVEDLWDVFDKMNKSQMMALSYEAEDPRTNWYQQHAKHPYVPPFGKKFI' A
#
# COMPACT_ATOMS: atom_id res chain seq x y z
N MET A 1 14.28 -6.55 -8.44
CA MET A 1 14.82 -5.36 -7.76
C MET A 1 15.56 -4.53 -8.78
N LEU A 2 15.27 -3.23 -8.84
CA LEU A 2 16.10 -2.30 -9.61
C LEU A 2 17.47 -2.23 -8.92
N LEU A 3 18.54 -2.41 -9.70
CA LEU A 3 19.90 -2.61 -9.15
C LEU A 3 20.46 -1.40 -8.40
N ASN A 4 19.91 -0.20 -8.64
CA ASN A 4 20.46 1.06 -8.17
C ASN A 4 19.46 1.87 -7.33
N GLU A 5 18.33 1.29 -6.94
CA GLU A 5 17.29 1.99 -6.18
C GLU A 5 17.14 1.38 -4.79
N ASP A 6 17.13 2.23 -3.76
CA ASP A 6 16.97 1.80 -2.36
C ASP A 6 15.51 1.51 -2.01
N ALA A 7 14.58 2.21 -2.66
CA ALA A 7 13.14 2.05 -2.47
C ALA A 7 12.40 2.26 -3.80
N VAL A 8 11.23 1.64 -3.92
CA VAL A 8 10.34 1.83 -5.06
C VAL A 8 8.90 1.95 -4.57
N LEU A 9 8.13 2.83 -5.22
CA LEU A 9 6.70 2.94 -5.01
C LEU A 9 5.98 2.20 -6.14
N TYR A 10 5.21 1.16 -5.80
CA TYR A 10 4.34 0.47 -6.74
C TYR A 10 2.94 1.06 -6.67
N VAL A 11 2.45 1.61 -7.78
CA VAL A 11 1.12 2.22 -7.88
C VAL A 11 0.39 1.71 -9.11
N ASP A 12 -0.93 1.65 -9.03
CA ASP A 12 -1.77 1.31 -10.17
C ASP A 12 -1.75 2.44 -11.20
N ALA A 13 -1.93 2.08 -12.48
CA ALA A 13 -1.84 3.03 -13.59
C ALA A 13 -2.90 4.14 -13.55
N ASP A 14 -4.00 3.93 -12.83
CA ASP A 14 -5.11 4.85 -12.62
C ASP A 14 -5.04 5.57 -11.26
N THR A 15 -3.89 5.53 -10.57
CA THR A 15 -3.67 6.26 -9.33
C THR A 15 -3.43 7.75 -9.57
N LEU A 16 -4.16 8.61 -8.84
CA LEU A 16 -3.94 10.06 -8.81
C LEU A 16 -3.39 10.50 -7.45
N PHE A 17 -2.27 11.23 -7.46
CA PHE A 17 -1.72 11.88 -6.27
C PHE A 17 -2.37 13.25 -6.07
N LEU A 18 -2.89 13.51 -4.87
CA LEU A 18 -3.54 14.78 -4.50
C LEU A 18 -2.58 15.79 -3.85
N GLY A 19 -1.34 15.37 -3.59
CA GLY A 19 -0.27 16.17 -2.98
C GLY A 19 1.10 15.72 -3.47
N PRO A 20 2.18 16.30 -2.94
CA PRO A 20 3.55 15.90 -3.26
C PRO A 20 3.77 14.42 -2.97
N VAL A 21 4.33 13.69 -3.94
CA VAL A 21 4.63 12.27 -3.78
C VAL A 21 5.83 12.05 -2.85
N GLU A 22 6.67 13.07 -2.73
CA GLU A 22 7.89 13.09 -1.93
C GLU A 22 7.60 12.90 -0.44
N ASP A 23 6.44 13.34 0.03
CA ASP A 23 5.99 13.15 1.41
C ASP A 23 5.82 11.66 1.78
N LEU A 24 5.70 10.76 0.79
CA LEU A 24 5.66 9.32 1.03
C LEU A 24 7.05 8.76 1.36
N TRP A 25 8.14 9.42 0.95
CA TRP A 25 9.49 8.96 1.26
C TRP A 25 9.79 8.99 2.76
N ASP A 26 9.24 9.97 3.49
CA ASP A 26 9.29 10.08 4.95
C ASP A 26 8.72 8.86 5.68
N VAL A 27 7.91 8.03 5.00
CA VAL A 27 7.38 6.78 5.56
C VAL A 27 8.46 5.70 5.58
N PHE A 28 9.31 5.63 4.56
CA PHE A 28 10.40 4.65 4.49
C PHE A 28 11.49 4.94 5.52
N ASP A 29 11.75 6.21 5.83
CA ASP A 29 12.69 6.62 6.89
C ASP A 29 12.29 6.15 8.29
N LYS A 30 11.00 5.83 8.48
CA LYS A 30 10.46 5.30 9.74
C LYS A 30 10.52 3.77 9.82
N MET A 31 10.87 3.09 8.72
CA MET A 31 10.98 1.63 8.68
C MET A 31 12.29 1.14 9.30
N ASN A 32 12.24 -0.03 9.90
CA ASN A 32 13.43 -0.75 10.35
C ASN A 32 13.81 -1.89 9.40
N LYS A 33 14.96 -2.53 9.65
CA LYS A 33 15.52 -3.59 8.79
C LYS A 33 14.60 -4.79 8.57
N SER A 34 13.60 -5.02 9.42
CA SER A 34 12.64 -6.12 9.28
C SER A 34 11.38 -5.72 8.49
N GLN A 35 11.16 -4.42 8.24
CA GLN A 35 10.01 -3.90 7.51
C GLN A 35 10.42 -3.65 6.06
N MET A 36 10.03 -4.56 5.16
CA MET A 36 10.42 -4.49 3.74
C MET A 36 9.41 -3.75 2.85
N MET A 37 8.15 -3.61 3.30
CA MET A 37 7.06 -3.02 2.53
C MET A 37 6.05 -2.33 3.44
N ALA A 38 5.47 -1.23 2.97
CA ALA A 38 4.24 -0.65 3.51
C ALA A 38 3.10 -0.82 2.51
N LEU A 39 1.90 -1.02 3.04
CA LEU A 39 0.66 -1.12 2.26
C LEU A 39 -0.36 -0.15 2.84
N SER A 40 -0.97 0.64 1.97
CA SER A 40 -2.15 1.43 2.31
C SER A 40 -3.40 0.56 2.36
N TYR A 41 -4.45 1.10 2.94
CA TYR A 41 -5.79 0.54 2.83
C TYR A 41 -6.37 0.77 1.44
N GLU A 42 -7.20 -0.16 0.97
CA GLU A 42 -7.85 -0.04 -0.34
C GLU A 42 -9.00 0.97 -0.32
N ALA A 43 -9.78 0.99 0.78
CA ALA A 43 -10.88 1.93 0.96
C ALA A 43 -10.79 2.59 2.34
N GLU A 44 -11.24 3.83 2.43
CA GLU A 44 -11.35 4.58 3.69
C GLU A 44 -12.50 4.10 4.57
N ASP A 45 -13.62 3.67 3.95
CA ASP A 45 -14.76 3.08 4.64
C ASP A 45 -14.71 1.55 4.49
N PRO A 46 -14.62 0.78 5.59
CA PRO A 46 -14.65 -0.69 5.51
C PRO A 46 -15.89 -1.22 4.80
N ARG A 47 -17.02 -0.51 4.91
CA ARG A 47 -18.28 -0.93 4.32
C ARG A 47 -18.23 -0.90 2.80
N THR A 48 -17.40 -0.04 2.20
CA THR A 48 -17.22 0.06 0.74
C THR A 48 -16.01 -0.71 0.23
N ASN A 49 -15.26 -1.38 1.11
CA ASN A 49 -14.04 -2.11 0.74
C ASN A 49 -14.34 -3.32 -0.14
N TRP A 50 -13.69 -3.41 -1.30
CA TRP A 50 -13.93 -4.49 -2.25
C TRP A 50 -13.60 -5.87 -1.67
N TYR A 51 -12.49 -5.98 -0.92
CA TYR A 51 -12.09 -7.25 -0.33
C TYR A 51 -13.11 -7.73 0.71
N GLN A 52 -13.65 -6.81 1.51
CA GLN A 52 -14.66 -7.16 2.50
C GLN A 52 -15.95 -7.68 1.86
N GLN A 53 -16.36 -7.12 0.72
CA GLN A 53 -17.61 -7.51 0.05
C GLN A 53 -17.47 -8.74 -0.84
N HIS A 54 -16.30 -8.95 -1.47
CA HIS A 54 -16.19 -9.87 -2.59
C HIS A 54 -14.96 -10.80 -2.58
N ALA A 55 -14.02 -10.66 -1.64
CA ALA A 55 -12.82 -11.50 -1.65
C ALA A 55 -13.15 -12.99 -1.46
N LYS A 56 -12.61 -13.82 -2.36
CA LYS A 56 -12.64 -15.30 -2.25
C LYS A 56 -11.31 -15.88 -1.76
N HIS A 57 -10.37 -15.03 -1.36
CA HIS A 57 -9.07 -15.40 -0.83
C HIS A 57 -8.80 -14.63 0.47
N PRO A 58 -7.91 -15.12 1.35
CA PRO A 58 -7.57 -14.42 2.58
C PRO A 58 -7.05 -13.00 2.31
N TYR A 59 -7.37 -12.09 3.24
CA TYR A 59 -6.89 -10.72 3.31
C TYR A 59 -6.86 -10.28 4.77
N VAL A 60 -6.18 -9.17 5.09
CA VAL A 60 -6.16 -8.62 6.45
C VAL A 60 -7.34 -7.65 6.65
N PRO A 61 -8.29 -7.93 7.55
CA PRO A 61 -9.38 -7.03 7.86
C PRO A 61 -8.93 -5.84 8.73
N PRO A 62 -9.72 -4.74 8.79
CA PRO A 62 -11.02 -4.57 8.12
C PRO A 62 -10.92 -3.94 6.72
N PHE A 63 -9.75 -3.47 6.31
CA PHE A 63 -9.60 -2.59 5.14
C PHE A 63 -8.90 -3.26 3.94
N GLY A 64 -8.85 -4.60 3.91
CA GLY A 64 -8.43 -5.30 2.70
C GLY A 64 -6.95 -5.16 2.34
N LYS A 65 -6.01 -5.24 3.30
CA LYS A 65 -4.59 -5.32 2.93
C LYS A 65 -4.29 -6.71 2.38
N LYS A 66 -3.84 -6.77 1.13
CA LYS A 66 -3.38 -8.01 0.48
C LYS A 66 -1.85 -8.04 0.51
N PHE A 67 -1.28 -9.08 1.09
CA PHE A 67 0.12 -9.42 0.85
C PHE A 67 0.19 -10.05 -0.55
N ILE A 68 0.84 -9.34 -1.48
CA ILE A 68 1.15 -9.86 -2.82
C ILE A 68 2.57 -10.42 -2.78
#